data_AF-Q4C2D7-F1
#
_entry.id   AF-Q4C2D7-F1
#
_cell.length_a   1.000
_cell.length_b   1.000
_cell.length_c   1.000
_cell.angle_alpha   90.00
_cell.angle_beta   90.00
_cell.angle_gamma   90.00
#
_symmetry.space_group_name_H-M   'P 1'
#
loop_
_entity.id
_entity.type
_entity.pdbx_description
1 polymer ?
#
loop_
_entity_poly.entity_id
_entity_poly.type
_entity_poly.pdbx_seq_one_letter_code
_entity_poly.pdbx_strand_id
1 'polypeptide(L)'
;MKSDILNLSKESGKMRKFMAVFLITILGTLLIFTVPSLSNNSPEILWDTWGVPHIYAENNTSLFKAFGWSQTKCHGNLLLKLYAQARGKAAEYWGINYLESDQYVRTMGIPKRAKVWYEKQIPEMQKYLDSFAQGINDYVQQHPDEIAEELKIVLPITGTDILAHFQRVIYFHFLTNPRNIKALQNLPSTAGSNAWAIASQKTVNNHSILLANPHLPWSDFYLWYEAQLTAPGINLYGATLVGMPVLAIAFNDNLGWTLTLNPLDGADIYQLKLQ
;
A
#
# COMPACT_ATOMS: atom_id res chain seq x y z
N MET A 1 29.40 -78.68 22.39
CA MET A 1 29.60 -78.14 21.03
C MET A 1 28.32 -77.95 20.20
N LYS A 2 27.23 -78.72 20.36
CA LYS A 2 25.95 -78.46 19.66
C LYS A 2 24.97 -77.53 20.41
N SER A 3 25.13 -77.33 21.73
CA SER A 3 24.28 -76.46 22.56
C SER A 3 24.59 -74.97 22.39
N ASP A 4 25.86 -74.62 22.17
CA ASP A 4 26.30 -73.22 22.20
C ASP A 4 25.97 -72.47 20.90
N ILE A 5 25.92 -73.20 19.78
CA ILE A 5 25.60 -72.65 18.44
C ILE A 5 24.10 -72.27 18.34
N LEU A 6 23.21 -72.99 19.04
CA LEU A 6 21.77 -72.69 19.06
C LEU A 6 21.42 -71.46 19.91
N ASN A 7 22.20 -71.16 20.95
CA ASN A 7 22.02 -69.97 21.77
C ASN A 7 22.49 -68.69 21.05
N LEU A 8 23.61 -68.75 20.32
CA LEU A 8 24.10 -67.64 19.49
C LEU A 8 23.12 -67.26 18.36
N SER A 9 22.45 -68.26 17.76
CA SER A 9 21.41 -68.03 16.73
C SER A 9 20.15 -67.37 17.30
N LYS A 10 19.72 -67.73 18.52
CA LYS A 10 18.56 -67.11 19.18
C LYS A 10 18.85 -65.69 19.65
N GLU A 11 20.04 -65.41 20.16
CA GLU A 11 20.43 -64.07 20.58
C GLU A 11 20.60 -63.11 19.40
N SER A 12 21.21 -63.54 18.29
CA SER A 12 21.30 -62.73 17.07
C SER A 12 19.94 -62.38 16.46
N GLY A 13 18.96 -63.30 16.54
CA GLY A 13 17.58 -63.06 16.10
C GLY A 13 16.82 -62.07 16.99
N LYS A 14 17.03 -62.13 18.32
CA LYS A 14 16.48 -61.14 19.26
C LYS A 14 17.11 -59.77 19.05
N MET A 15 18.43 -59.70 18.87
CA MET A 15 19.17 -58.45 18.66
C MET A 15 18.79 -57.79 17.32
N ARG A 16 18.57 -58.57 16.25
CA ARG A 16 18.03 -58.05 14.98
C ARG A 16 16.61 -57.51 15.10
N LYS A 17 15.72 -58.19 15.84
CA LYS A 17 14.36 -57.67 16.12
C LYS A 17 14.40 -56.41 16.99
N PHE A 18 15.29 -56.36 17.98
CA PHE A 18 15.46 -55.20 18.84
C PHE A 18 16.01 -54.00 18.04
N MET A 19 17.04 -54.20 17.21
CA MET A 19 17.54 -53.16 16.31
C MET A 19 16.51 -52.72 15.28
N ALA A 20 15.71 -53.63 14.71
CA ALA A 20 14.66 -53.27 13.75
C ALA A 20 13.53 -52.46 14.41
N VAL A 21 13.08 -52.85 15.61
CA VAL A 21 12.10 -52.08 16.39
C VAL A 21 12.68 -50.73 16.80
N PHE A 22 13.95 -50.68 17.23
CA PHE A 22 14.64 -49.46 17.62
C PHE A 22 14.83 -48.48 16.44
N LEU A 23 15.19 -48.99 15.25
CA LEU A 23 15.26 -48.20 14.00
C LEU A 23 13.88 -47.73 13.54
N ILE A 24 12.83 -48.55 13.66
CA ILE A 24 11.45 -48.14 13.33
C ILE A 24 10.94 -47.09 14.32
N THR A 25 11.28 -47.17 15.62
CA THR A 25 10.96 -46.12 16.58
C THR A 25 11.75 -44.84 16.32
N ILE A 26 13.02 -44.91 15.94
CA ILE A 26 13.83 -43.73 15.59
C ILE A 26 13.30 -43.07 14.31
N LEU A 27 13.00 -43.85 13.26
CA LEU A 27 12.37 -43.33 12.03
C LEU A 27 10.96 -42.78 12.32
N GLY A 28 10.18 -43.43 13.18
CA GLY A 28 8.88 -42.95 13.62
C GLY A 28 8.96 -41.64 14.41
N THR A 29 9.96 -41.48 15.28
CA THR A 29 10.19 -40.21 16.00
C THR A 29 10.79 -39.11 15.12
N LEU A 30 11.60 -39.45 14.11
CA LEU A 30 12.11 -38.47 13.14
C LEU A 30 11.02 -37.99 12.17
N LEU A 31 9.98 -38.79 11.92
CA LEU A 31 8.82 -38.41 11.09
C LEU A 31 7.78 -37.56 11.84
N ILE A 32 7.91 -37.35 13.16
CA ILE A 32 6.98 -36.55 13.96
C ILE A 32 7.46 -35.10 14.16
N PHE A 33 8.65 -34.73 13.68
CA PHE A 33 9.18 -33.35 13.78
C PHE A 33 9.15 -32.53 12.49
N THR A 34 8.47 -33.00 11.45
CA THR A 34 8.05 -32.12 10.35
C THR A 34 6.57 -31.83 10.47
N VAL A 35 6.19 -31.18 11.58
CA VAL A 35 5.08 -30.23 11.47
C VAL A 35 5.63 -29.19 10.49
N PRO A 36 5.07 -29.01 9.28
CA PRO A 36 5.42 -27.83 8.51
C PRO A 36 5.15 -26.69 9.47
N SER A 37 6.19 -25.94 9.86
CA SER A 37 5.93 -24.63 10.40
C SER A 37 5.08 -24.00 9.32
N LEU A 38 3.80 -23.77 9.60
CA LEU A 38 3.08 -22.70 8.96
C LEU A 38 3.96 -21.49 9.30
N SER A 39 4.92 -21.19 8.43
CA SER A 39 5.56 -19.88 8.45
C SER A 39 4.36 -18.95 8.46
N ASN A 40 4.30 -18.15 9.52
CA ASN A 40 3.18 -17.27 9.73
C ASN A 40 3.34 -16.19 8.65
N ASN A 41 2.92 -16.51 7.42
CA ASN A 41 3.13 -15.74 6.17
C ASN A 41 2.37 -14.41 6.17
N SER A 42 1.95 -13.96 7.35
CA SER A 42 1.29 -12.70 7.56
C SER A 42 2.37 -11.62 7.63
N PRO A 43 2.18 -10.50 6.94
CA PRO A 43 3.10 -9.38 7.07
C PRO A 43 3.14 -8.88 8.53
N GLU A 44 4.32 -8.46 8.97
CA GLU A 44 4.52 -7.85 10.28
C GLU A 44 4.52 -6.32 10.13
N ILE A 45 3.82 -5.63 11.02
CA ILE A 45 3.83 -4.16 11.10
C ILE A 45 4.33 -3.77 12.49
N LEU A 46 5.56 -3.25 12.55
CA LEU A 46 6.14 -2.70 13.76
C LEU A 46 5.84 -1.20 13.81
N TRP A 47 5.15 -0.74 14.85
CA TRP A 47 4.82 0.68 15.02
C TRP A 47 5.86 1.33 15.94
N ASP A 48 6.46 2.43 15.51
CA ASP A 48 7.38 3.18 16.34
C ASP A 48 6.67 4.14 17.32
N THR A 49 7.45 4.96 18.04
CA THR A 49 6.93 5.92 19.03
C THR A 49 6.06 7.02 18.42
N TRP A 50 6.22 7.30 17.13
CA TRP A 50 5.48 8.34 16.40
C TRP A 50 4.29 7.79 15.62
N GLY A 51 4.06 6.47 15.70
CA GLY A 51 3.01 5.80 14.95
C GLY A 51 3.38 5.60 13.47
N VAL A 52 4.66 5.58 13.12
CA VAL A 52 5.12 5.21 11.79
C VAL A 52 5.13 3.68 11.68
N PRO A 53 4.47 3.07 10.68
CA PRO A 53 4.56 1.65 10.44
C PRO A 53 5.86 1.28 9.72
N HIS A 54 6.56 0.29 10.26
CA HIS A 54 7.63 -0.43 9.60
C HIS A 54 7.08 -1.80 9.16
N ILE A 55 6.82 -1.94 7.87
CA ILE A 55 6.11 -3.09 7.30
C ILE A 55 7.11 -4.08 6.70
N TYR A 56 7.12 -5.30 7.23
CA TYR A 56 7.95 -6.42 6.76
C TYR A 56 7.06 -7.51 6.18
N ALA A 57 7.36 -7.95 4.96
CA ALA A 57 6.59 -8.98 4.28
C ALA A 57 7.48 -9.91 3.45
N GLU A 58 7.10 -11.19 3.36
CA GLU A 58 7.82 -12.18 2.54
C GLU A 58 7.58 -12.01 1.04
N ASN A 59 6.56 -11.24 0.65
CA ASN A 59 6.24 -10.96 -0.74
C ASN A 59 5.48 -9.62 -0.88
N ASN A 60 5.53 -9.06 -2.08
CA ASN A 60 4.92 -7.76 -2.38
C ASN A 60 3.40 -7.76 -2.20
N THR A 61 2.69 -8.84 -2.52
CA THR A 61 1.23 -8.94 -2.29
C THR A 61 0.89 -8.69 -0.81
N SER A 62 1.62 -9.34 0.10
CA SER A 62 1.43 -9.19 1.55
C SER A 62 1.86 -7.80 2.03
N LEU A 63 2.93 -7.24 1.44
CA LEU A 63 3.38 -5.88 1.70
C LEU A 63 2.28 -4.85 1.39
N PHE A 64 1.71 -4.88 0.18
CA PHE A 64 0.67 -3.93 -0.22
C PHE A 64 -0.61 -4.10 0.62
N LYS A 65 -0.96 -5.33 1.00
CA LYS A 65 -2.06 -5.59 1.93
C LYS A 65 -1.82 -4.93 3.29
N ALA A 66 -0.64 -5.16 3.90
CA ALA A 66 -0.29 -4.50 5.15
C ALA A 66 -0.21 -2.97 5.02
N PHE A 67 0.21 -2.45 3.86
CA PHE A 67 0.26 -1.02 3.65
C PHE A 67 -1.13 -0.39 3.63
N GLY A 68 -2.11 -1.01 2.94
CA GLY A 68 -3.51 -0.59 2.97
C GLY A 68 -4.13 -0.69 4.36
N TRP A 69 -3.81 -1.77 5.09
CA TRP A 69 -4.20 -1.94 6.49
C TRP A 69 -3.67 -0.81 7.37
N SER A 70 -2.36 -0.52 7.28
CA SER A 70 -1.71 0.52 8.10
C SER A 70 -2.28 1.91 7.84
N GLN A 71 -2.51 2.28 6.57
CA GLN A 71 -3.13 3.56 6.23
C GLN A 71 -4.55 3.67 6.79
N THR A 72 -5.31 2.55 6.81
CA THR A 72 -6.68 2.54 7.33
C THR A 72 -6.69 2.69 8.85
N LYS A 73 -5.72 2.08 9.55
CA LYS A 73 -5.53 2.29 10.99
C LYS A 73 -5.33 3.76 11.35
N CYS A 74 -4.51 4.47 10.60
CA CYS A 74 -4.19 5.86 10.91
C CYS A 74 -5.24 6.84 10.37
N HIS A 75 -5.82 6.55 9.20
CA HIS A 75 -6.58 7.52 8.41
C HIS A 75 -7.83 6.94 7.73
N GLY A 76 -8.40 5.85 8.24
CA GLY A 76 -9.52 5.13 7.61
C GLY A 76 -10.70 6.02 7.21
N ASN A 77 -11.15 6.90 8.10
CA ASN A 77 -12.25 7.83 7.79
C ASN A 77 -11.91 8.78 6.63
N LEU A 78 -10.71 9.35 6.61
CA LEU A 78 -10.27 10.21 5.52
C LEU A 78 -10.15 9.42 4.21
N LEU A 79 -9.53 8.24 4.27
CA LEU A 79 -9.33 7.36 3.12
C LEU A 79 -10.66 6.97 2.45
N LEU A 80 -11.66 6.54 3.23
CA LEU A 80 -13.00 6.19 2.71
C LEU A 80 -13.71 7.40 2.12
N LYS A 81 -13.62 8.57 2.78
CA LYS A 81 -14.16 9.84 2.25
C LYS A 81 -13.58 10.16 0.87
N LEU A 82 -12.26 10.05 0.73
CA LEU A 82 -11.54 10.36 -0.51
C LEU A 82 -11.95 9.41 -1.65
N TYR A 83 -12.07 8.12 -1.37
CA TYR A 83 -12.51 7.13 -2.37
C TYR A 83 -13.97 7.31 -2.80
N ALA A 84 -14.89 7.68 -1.90
CA ALA A 84 -16.25 8.04 -2.28
C ALA A 84 -16.31 9.25 -3.22
N GLN A 85 -15.52 10.29 -2.93
CA GLN A 85 -15.40 11.44 -3.83
C GLN A 85 -14.83 11.03 -5.19
N ALA A 86 -13.81 10.15 -5.21
CA ALA A 86 -13.22 9.65 -6.44
C ALA A 86 -14.18 8.77 -7.28
N ARG A 87 -15.12 8.08 -6.63
CA ARG A 87 -16.24 7.38 -7.30
C ARG A 87 -17.25 8.33 -7.94
N GLY A 88 -17.25 9.60 -7.54
CA GLY A 88 -18.32 10.55 -7.90
C GLY A 88 -19.66 10.12 -7.32
N LYS A 89 -19.66 9.62 -6.07
CA LYS A 89 -20.84 9.17 -5.34
C LYS A 89 -20.95 9.80 -3.95
N ALA A 90 -20.11 10.77 -3.60
CA ALA A 90 -20.15 11.36 -2.28
C ALA A 90 -21.48 12.11 -2.02
N ALA A 91 -22.12 12.66 -3.05
CA ALA A 91 -23.44 13.29 -2.94
C ALA A 91 -24.57 12.26 -2.78
N GLU A 92 -24.43 11.09 -3.40
CA GLU A 92 -25.32 9.94 -3.19
C GLU A 92 -25.24 9.46 -1.73
N TYR A 93 -24.05 9.48 -1.12
CA TYR A 93 -23.84 8.99 0.25
C TYR A 93 -24.15 10.02 1.33
N TRP A 94 -23.76 11.29 1.15
CA TRP A 94 -23.74 12.30 2.21
C TRP A 94 -24.44 13.61 1.83
N GLY A 95 -25.15 13.63 0.71
CA GLY A 95 -26.06 14.70 0.32
C GLY A 95 -25.43 15.87 -0.43
N ILE A 96 -26.21 16.94 -0.55
CA ILE A 96 -26.04 18.01 -1.55
C ILE A 96 -24.69 18.74 -1.48
N ASN A 97 -24.04 18.78 -0.33
CA ASN A 97 -22.76 19.46 -0.14
C ASN A 97 -21.62 18.84 -0.98
N TYR A 98 -21.80 17.62 -1.48
CA TYR A 98 -20.85 16.94 -2.35
C TYR A 98 -21.23 16.99 -3.84
N LEU A 99 -22.33 17.66 -4.20
CA LEU A 99 -22.84 17.68 -5.57
C LEU A 99 -21.81 18.25 -6.57
N GLU A 100 -21.16 19.37 -6.24
CA GLU A 100 -20.15 19.96 -7.12
C GLU A 100 -18.95 19.02 -7.33
N SER A 101 -18.53 18.32 -6.28
CA SER A 101 -17.46 17.32 -6.35
C SER A 101 -17.85 16.17 -7.30
N ASP A 102 -19.04 15.62 -7.14
CA ASP A 102 -19.52 14.50 -7.96
C ASP A 102 -19.74 14.91 -9.42
N GLN A 103 -20.32 16.10 -9.66
CA GLN A 103 -20.48 16.66 -10.99
C GLN A 103 -19.13 16.79 -11.70
N TYR A 104 -18.12 17.35 -11.03
CA TYR A 104 -16.80 17.49 -11.60
C TYR A 104 -16.15 16.14 -11.92
N VAL A 105 -16.14 15.22 -10.95
CA VAL A 105 -15.55 13.87 -11.10
C VAL A 105 -16.21 13.09 -12.24
N ARG A 106 -17.54 13.17 -12.36
CA ARG A 106 -18.29 12.52 -13.43
C ARG A 106 -18.11 13.19 -14.78
N THR A 107 -18.09 14.52 -14.84
CA THR A 107 -17.83 15.29 -16.07
C THR A 107 -16.46 14.96 -16.65
N MET A 108 -15.45 14.84 -15.78
CA MET A 108 -14.09 14.45 -16.15
C MET A 108 -13.94 12.96 -16.47
N GLY A 109 -15.00 12.16 -16.32
CA GLY A 109 -15.03 10.75 -16.67
C GLY A 109 -14.15 9.85 -15.80
N ILE A 110 -13.77 10.29 -14.59
CA ILE A 110 -12.81 9.60 -13.72
C ILE A 110 -13.23 8.16 -13.40
N PRO A 111 -14.47 7.86 -12.93
CA PRO A 111 -14.82 6.50 -12.54
C PRO A 111 -14.78 5.52 -13.71
N LYS A 112 -15.19 5.95 -14.90
CA LYS A 112 -15.12 5.13 -16.12
C LYS A 112 -13.67 4.89 -16.53
N ARG A 113 -12.84 5.93 -16.51
CA ARG A 113 -11.43 5.81 -16.89
C ARG A 113 -10.62 4.98 -15.89
N ALA A 114 -10.93 5.05 -14.60
CA ALA A 114 -10.30 4.23 -13.57
C ALA A 114 -10.45 2.73 -13.84
N LYS A 115 -11.64 2.27 -14.28
CA LYS A 115 -11.86 0.88 -14.69
C LYS A 115 -10.97 0.50 -15.87
N VAL A 116 -10.95 1.35 -16.91
CA VAL A 116 -10.08 1.13 -18.09
C VAL A 116 -8.60 1.11 -17.70
N TRP A 117 -8.17 1.96 -16.78
CA TRP A 117 -6.79 2.00 -16.30
C TRP A 117 -6.43 0.78 -15.47
N TYR A 118 -7.36 0.27 -14.67
CA TYR A 118 -7.20 -0.97 -13.92
C TYR A 118 -7.05 -2.16 -14.87
N GLU A 119 -7.92 -2.28 -15.87
CA GLU A 119 -7.87 -3.35 -16.88
C GLU A 119 -6.58 -3.33 -17.71
N LYS A 120 -5.97 -2.15 -17.88
CA LYS A 120 -4.69 -1.97 -18.60
C LYS A 120 -3.45 -2.16 -17.75
N GLN A 121 -3.59 -2.33 -16.43
CA GLN A 121 -2.43 -2.62 -15.58
C GLN A 121 -1.86 -4.00 -15.94
N ILE A 122 -0.56 -4.17 -15.72
CA ILE A 122 0.03 -5.51 -15.73
C ILE A 122 -0.58 -6.36 -14.60
N PRO A 123 -0.69 -7.69 -14.75
CA PRO A 123 -1.33 -8.55 -13.76
C PRO A 123 -0.76 -8.42 -12.35
N GLU A 124 0.55 -8.20 -12.25
CA GLU A 124 1.24 -7.99 -10.99
C GLU A 124 0.76 -6.72 -10.27
N MET A 125 0.59 -5.62 -11.01
CA MET A 125 0.12 -4.36 -10.46
C MET A 125 -1.37 -4.42 -10.09
N GLN A 126 -2.21 -5.11 -10.88
CA GLN A 126 -3.60 -5.39 -10.48
C GLN A 126 -3.64 -6.09 -9.13
N LYS A 127 -2.80 -7.12 -8.95
CA LYS A 127 -2.68 -7.85 -7.69
C LYS A 127 -2.25 -6.95 -6.53
N TYR A 128 -1.32 -6.00 -6.74
CA TYR A 128 -0.90 -5.05 -5.71
C TYR A 128 -2.02 -4.08 -5.32
N LEU A 129 -2.74 -3.53 -6.30
CA LEU A 129 -3.89 -2.66 -6.07
C LEU A 129 -5.00 -3.39 -5.30
N ASP A 130 -5.32 -4.63 -5.70
CA ASP A 130 -6.35 -5.41 -5.02
C ASP A 130 -5.92 -5.83 -3.62
N SER A 131 -4.63 -6.12 -3.43
CA SER A 131 -4.10 -6.44 -2.10
C SER A 131 -4.18 -5.24 -1.16
N PHE A 132 -3.82 -4.05 -1.65
CA PHE A 132 -3.97 -2.81 -0.88
C PHE A 132 -5.43 -2.55 -0.52
N ALA A 133 -6.35 -2.69 -1.48
CA ALA A 133 -7.79 -2.58 -1.24
C ALA A 133 -8.29 -3.62 -0.23
N GLN A 134 -7.81 -4.86 -0.31
CA GLN A 134 -8.14 -5.92 0.64
C GLN A 134 -7.65 -5.56 2.05
N GLY A 135 -6.45 -4.98 2.19
CA GLY A 135 -5.93 -4.53 3.48
C GLY A 135 -6.81 -3.48 4.15
N ILE A 136 -7.36 -2.55 3.36
CA ILE A 136 -8.34 -1.57 3.83
C ILE A 136 -9.62 -2.26 4.30
N ASN A 137 -10.20 -3.11 3.44
CA ASN A 137 -11.45 -3.80 3.74
C ASN A 137 -11.33 -4.69 4.99
N ASP A 138 -10.24 -5.43 5.11
CA ASP A 138 -9.97 -6.30 6.26
C ASP A 138 -9.83 -5.50 7.55
N TYR A 139 -9.19 -4.33 7.50
CA TYR A 139 -9.09 -3.45 8.67
C TYR A 139 -10.48 -3.03 9.14
N VAL A 140 -11.32 -2.51 8.24
CA VAL A 140 -12.65 -2.04 8.63
C VAL A 140 -13.55 -3.19 9.08
N GLN A 141 -13.40 -4.38 8.52
CA GLN A 141 -14.12 -5.57 8.97
C GLN A 141 -13.73 -5.97 10.40
N GLN A 142 -12.45 -5.88 10.76
CA GLN A 142 -11.93 -6.28 12.08
C GLN A 142 -12.06 -5.16 13.13
N HIS A 143 -12.09 -3.91 12.70
CA HIS A 143 -12.18 -2.72 13.54
C HIS A 143 -13.36 -1.81 13.13
N PRO A 144 -14.60 -2.33 13.06
CA PRO A 144 -15.73 -1.55 12.57
C PRO A 144 -16.07 -0.35 13.45
N ASP A 145 -15.73 -0.38 14.73
CA ASP A 145 -16.00 0.69 15.69
C ASP A 145 -15.03 1.89 15.53
N GLU A 146 -13.92 1.71 14.83
CA GLU A 146 -12.95 2.78 14.55
C GLU A 146 -13.32 3.61 13.30
N ILE A 147 -14.33 3.17 12.55
CA ILE A 147 -14.79 3.81 11.32
C ILE A 147 -16.16 4.45 11.54
N ALA A 148 -16.30 5.70 11.13
CA ALA A 148 -17.57 6.41 11.23
C ALA A 148 -18.66 5.69 10.40
N GLU A 149 -19.84 5.52 10.99
CA GLU A 149 -20.91 4.68 10.44
C GLU A 149 -21.31 5.13 9.03
N GLU A 150 -21.40 6.43 8.80
CA GLU A 150 -21.76 7.01 7.51
C GLU A 150 -20.73 6.73 6.40
N LEU A 151 -19.50 6.34 6.75
CA LEU A 151 -18.44 6.02 5.79
C LEU A 151 -18.42 4.54 5.40
N LYS A 152 -19.07 3.67 6.16
CA LYS A 152 -19.11 2.22 5.88
C LYS A 152 -19.86 1.89 4.59
N ILE A 153 -20.78 2.77 4.14
CA ILE A 153 -21.47 2.67 2.84
C ILE A 153 -20.51 2.66 1.64
N VAL A 154 -19.26 3.12 1.83
CA VAL A 154 -18.24 3.13 0.78
C VAL A 154 -17.62 1.74 0.59
N LEU A 155 -17.79 0.80 1.52
CA LEU A 155 -17.22 -0.53 1.39
C LEU A 155 -18.00 -1.42 0.40
N PRO A 156 -17.34 -2.40 -0.23
CA PRO A 156 -15.89 -2.65 -0.22
C PRO A 156 -15.14 -1.67 -1.13
N ILE A 157 -13.87 -1.41 -0.80
CA ILE A 157 -12.90 -0.74 -1.68
C ILE A 157 -12.32 -1.75 -2.67
N THR A 158 -12.02 -1.28 -3.88
CA THR A 158 -11.44 -2.06 -4.98
C THR A 158 -10.19 -1.38 -5.54
N GLY A 159 -9.35 -2.11 -6.30
CA GLY A 159 -8.20 -1.53 -7.00
C GLY A 159 -8.58 -0.39 -7.98
N THR A 160 -9.80 -0.41 -8.51
CA THR A 160 -10.34 0.69 -9.34
C THR A 160 -10.51 1.98 -8.55
N ASP A 161 -10.92 1.92 -7.28
CA ASP A 161 -11.13 3.11 -6.44
C ASP A 161 -9.81 3.84 -6.17
N ILE A 162 -8.74 3.07 -5.98
CA ILE A 162 -7.38 3.58 -5.82
C ILE A 162 -6.95 4.36 -7.08
N LEU A 163 -7.18 3.81 -8.26
CA LEU A 163 -6.86 4.49 -9.53
C LEU A 163 -7.78 5.69 -9.81
N ALA A 164 -9.03 5.65 -9.37
CA ALA A 164 -9.93 6.80 -9.44
C ALA A 164 -9.43 7.94 -8.57
N HIS A 165 -8.98 7.64 -7.34
CA HIS A 165 -8.40 8.63 -6.42
C HIS A 165 -7.08 9.20 -6.96
N PHE A 166 -6.21 8.33 -7.47
CA PHE A 166 -4.98 8.76 -8.13
C PHE A 166 -5.27 9.72 -9.29
N GLN A 167 -6.23 9.40 -10.17
CA GLN A 167 -6.64 10.31 -11.25
C GLN A 167 -7.20 11.62 -10.72
N ARG A 168 -8.10 11.56 -9.73
CA ARG A 168 -8.71 12.76 -9.12
C ARG A 168 -7.66 13.70 -8.57
N VAL A 169 -6.68 13.17 -7.83
CA VAL A 169 -5.66 13.98 -7.16
C VAL A 169 -4.57 14.40 -8.15
N ILE A 170 -3.95 13.47 -8.86
CA ILE A 170 -2.79 13.80 -9.71
C ILE A 170 -3.20 14.53 -10.99
N TYR A 171 -4.18 14.01 -11.72
CA TYR A 171 -4.56 14.59 -13.02
C TYR A 171 -5.57 15.73 -12.87
N PHE A 172 -6.56 15.57 -12.01
CA PHE A 172 -7.66 16.53 -11.93
C PHE A 172 -7.56 17.52 -10.78
N HIS A 173 -6.52 17.42 -9.95
CA HIS A 173 -6.20 18.46 -8.98
C HIS A 173 -4.82 19.08 -9.24
N PHE A 174 -3.76 18.30 -9.38
CA PHE A 174 -2.42 18.86 -9.58
C PHE A 174 -2.14 19.31 -11.01
N LEU A 175 -2.59 18.56 -12.02
CA LEU A 175 -2.31 18.88 -13.43
C LEU A 175 -3.30 19.88 -14.04
N THR A 176 -4.60 19.56 -14.01
CA THR A 176 -5.62 20.33 -14.76
C THR A 176 -6.47 21.27 -13.89
N ASN A 177 -6.17 21.32 -12.58
CA ASN A 177 -6.96 21.94 -11.49
C ASN A 177 -8.19 22.74 -11.93
N PRO A 178 -9.43 22.40 -11.52
CA PRO A 178 -10.63 23.14 -11.89
C PRO A 178 -10.62 24.59 -11.42
N ARG A 179 -9.77 24.93 -10.43
CA ARG A 179 -9.48 26.32 -10.08
C ARG A 179 -9.00 27.10 -11.29
N ASN A 180 -8.30 26.52 -12.27
CA ASN A 180 -7.87 27.21 -13.48
C ASN A 180 -9.02 27.67 -14.39
N ILE A 181 -10.21 27.07 -14.27
CA ILE A 181 -11.42 27.53 -14.96
C ILE A 181 -12.06 28.73 -14.22
N LYS A 182 -12.00 28.74 -12.87
CA LYS A 182 -12.46 29.85 -12.01
C LYS A 182 -11.38 30.92 -11.74
N ALA A 183 -10.10 30.67 -11.99
CA ALA A 183 -8.94 31.50 -11.63
C ALA A 183 -8.75 32.70 -12.56
N LEU A 184 -9.67 32.91 -13.51
CA LEU A 184 -9.96 34.25 -14.01
C LEU A 184 -10.52 35.19 -12.91
N GLN A 185 -10.78 34.72 -11.67
CA GLN A 185 -11.42 35.52 -10.61
C GLN A 185 -10.88 35.36 -9.16
N ASN A 186 -9.57 35.14 -8.97
CA ASN A 186 -8.86 35.29 -7.67
C ASN A 186 -8.95 34.12 -6.66
N LEU A 187 -7.98 33.21 -6.71
CA LEU A 187 -7.50 32.47 -5.54
C LEU A 187 -5.97 32.45 -5.54
N PRO A 188 -5.28 32.80 -4.44
CA PRO A 188 -3.84 32.65 -4.35
C PRO A 188 -3.46 31.16 -4.32
N SER A 189 -2.56 30.75 -5.22
CA SER A 189 -1.89 29.45 -5.11
C SER A 189 -0.80 29.58 -4.05
N THR A 190 -0.99 28.95 -2.89
CA THR A 190 0.04 28.85 -1.84
C THR A 190 0.74 27.49 -1.82
N ALA A 191 0.44 26.61 -2.80
CA ALA A 191 1.09 25.32 -2.89
C ALA A 191 2.48 25.48 -3.50
N GLY A 192 3.49 24.96 -2.82
CA GLY A 192 4.90 25.05 -3.20
C GLY A 192 5.68 23.85 -2.66
N SER A 193 6.96 23.75 -2.97
CA SER A 193 7.83 22.72 -2.40
C SER A 193 9.27 23.15 -2.57
N ASN A 194 10.13 22.77 -1.63
CA ASN A 194 11.58 22.83 -1.79
C ASN A 194 12.13 21.42 -2.02
N ALA A 195 13.13 21.31 -2.88
CA ALA A 195 13.91 20.10 -3.08
C ALA A 195 15.38 20.45 -3.34
N TRP A 196 16.30 19.80 -2.62
CA TRP A 196 17.74 19.91 -2.87
C TRP A 196 18.33 18.52 -3.06
N ALA A 197 19.26 18.40 -4.02
CA ALA A 197 20.15 17.26 -4.17
C ALA A 197 21.59 17.77 -4.20
N ILE A 198 22.39 17.40 -3.22
CA ILE A 198 23.78 17.83 -3.07
C ILE A 198 24.67 16.65 -3.39
N ALA A 199 25.50 16.80 -4.42
CA ALA A 199 26.47 15.78 -4.80
C ALA A 199 27.52 15.57 -3.70
N SER A 200 28.00 14.34 -3.55
CA SER A 200 28.98 13.96 -2.52
C SER A 200 30.25 14.81 -2.53
N GLN A 201 30.71 15.29 -3.70
CA GLN A 201 31.89 16.16 -3.79
C GLN A 201 31.71 17.54 -3.12
N LYS A 202 30.47 17.89 -2.74
CA LYS A 202 30.13 19.13 -2.04
C LYS A 202 29.86 18.92 -0.55
N THR A 203 30.11 17.72 0.00
CA THR A 203 29.85 17.39 1.42
C THR A 203 31.12 16.95 2.15
N VAL A 204 31.21 17.23 3.45
CA VAL A 204 32.42 16.94 4.25
C VAL A 204 32.70 15.45 4.43
N ASN A 205 31.68 14.60 4.34
CA ASN A 205 31.78 13.16 4.55
C ASN A 205 31.65 12.34 3.26
N ASN A 206 31.70 12.98 2.08
CA ASN A 206 31.56 12.33 0.77
C ASN A 206 30.26 11.53 0.56
N HIS A 207 29.17 11.90 1.25
CA HIS A 207 27.84 11.33 1.02
C HIS A 207 26.92 12.36 0.36
N SER A 208 26.08 11.94 -0.58
CA SER A 208 25.07 12.81 -1.17
C SER A 208 23.98 13.15 -0.15
N ILE A 209 23.40 14.35 -0.24
CA ILE A 209 22.31 14.81 0.63
C ILE A 209 21.06 15.09 -0.22
N LEU A 210 19.90 14.63 0.24
CA LEU A 210 18.60 14.90 -0.36
C LEU A 210 17.71 15.62 0.66
N LEU A 211 17.08 16.72 0.26
CA LEU A 211 16.04 17.40 1.02
C LEU A 211 14.70 17.21 0.32
N ALA A 212 13.73 16.63 1.03
CA ALA A 212 12.34 16.60 0.63
C ALA A 212 11.53 17.55 1.53
N ASN A 213 10.89 18.57 0.95
CA ASN A 213 10.14 19.55 1.74
C ASN A 213 8.90 20.10 0.99
N PRO A 214 7.83 19.29 0.89
CA PRO A 214 6.58 19.71 0.26
C PRO A 214 5.79 20.70 1.14
N HIS A 215 5.18 21.72 0.53
CA HIS A 215 4.33 22.71 1.20
C HIS A 215 2.90 22.66 0.64
N LEU A 216 2.11 21.77 1.22
CA LEU A 216 0.70 21.58 0.89
C LEU A 216 -0.18 21.98 2.07
N PRO A 217 -1.49 22.24 1.86
CA PRO A 217 -2.45 22.32 2.96
C PRO A 217 -2.36 21.11 3.90
N TRP A 218 -2.64 21.33 5.18
CA TRP A 218 -2.37 20.32 6.23
C TRP A 218 -3.46 19.23 6.36
N SER A 219 -4.47 19.21 5.50
CA SER A 219 -5.65 18.36 5.66
C SER A 219 -6.18 17.85 4.32
N ASP A 220 -7.21 16.98 4.39
CA ASP A 220 -7.86 16.38 3.22
C ASP A 220 -6.85 15.57 2.36
N PHE A 221 -7.05 15.46 1.06
CA PHE A 221 -6.16 14.73 0.14
C PHE A 221 -4.70 15.23 0.06
N TYR A 222 -4.37 16.33 0.75
CA TYR A 222 -3.00 16.84 0.86
C TYR A 222 -2.21 16.22 2.03
N LEU A 223 -2.88 15.47 2.91
CA LEU A 223 -2.25 14.87 4.07
C LEU A 223 -1.26 13.78 3.66
N TRP A 224 -0.02 13.91 4.15
CA TRP A 224 1.03 12.92 3.97
C TRP A 224 0.97 11.83 5.04
N TYR A 225 1.33 10.62 4.65
CA TYR A 225 1.47 9.43 5.47
C TYR A 225 2.87 8.87 5.32
N GLU A 226 3.58 8.72 6.42
CA GLU A 226 4.94 8.19 6.50
C GLU A 226 4.91 6.67 6.74
N ALA A 227 5.77 5.92 6.08
CA ALA A 227 5.90 4.47 6.25
C ALA A 227 7.25 3.93 5.77
N GLN A 228 7.66 2.80 6.34
CA GLN A 228 8.70 1.94 5.78
C GLN A 228 8.11 0.66 5.20
N LEU A 229 8.56 0.27 4.01
CA LEU A 229 8.13 -0.90 3.27
C LEU A 229 9.33 -1.81 2.97
N THR A 230 9.28 -3.06 3.45
CA THR A 230 10.34 -4.05 3.26
C THR A 230 9.77 -5.39 2.79
N ALA A 231 10.18 -5.83 1.60
CA ALA A 231 9.90 -7.15 1.02
C ALA A 231 11.00 -7.53 0.01
N PRO A 232 11.06 -8.77 -0.51
CA PRO A 232 12.04 -9.11 -1.54
C PRO A 232 11.96 -8.15 -2.75
N GLY A 233 13.04 -7.42 -3.00
CA GLY A 233 13.12 -6.41 -4.06
C GLY A 233 12.55 -5.03 -3.71
N ILE A 234 12.00 -4.84 -2.51
CA ILE A 234 11.50 -3.55 -2.00
C ILE A 234 12.15 -3.26 -0.65
N ASN A 235 12.92 -2.17 -0.58
CA ASN A 235 13.36 -1.55 0.67
C ASN A 235 13.18 -0.05 0.48
N LEU A 236 12.15 0.54 1.07
CA LEU A 236 11.82 1.96 0.91
C LEU A 236 11.31 2.54 2.23
N TYR A 237 11.80 3.72 2.59
CA TYR A 237 11.26 4.57 3.63
C TYR A 237 10.82 5.90 3.00
N GLY A 238 9.68 6.44 3.41
CA GLY A 238 9.26 7.75 2.91
C GLY A 238 7.82 8.09 3.19
N ALA A 239 7.25 8.92 2.32
CA ALA A 239 5.91 9.46 2.49
C ALA A 239 5.08 9.39 1.22
N THR A 240 3.76 9.26 1.38
CA THR A 240 2.77 9.37 0.31
C THR A 240 1.54 10.13 0.76
N LEU A 241 0.69 10.54 -0.18
CA LEU A 241 -0.62 11.10 0.17
C LEU A 241 -1.56 9.98 0.64
N VAL A 242 -2.40 10.26 1.63
CA VAL A 242 -3.37 9.27 2.13
C VAL A 242 -4.24 8.70 0.99
N GLY A 243 -4.37 7.38 0.98
CA GLY A 243 -5.10 6.62 -0.04
C GLY A 243 -4.27 6.29 -1.29
N MET A 244 -2.97 6.61 -1.33
CA MET A 244 -2.07 6.21 -2.40
C MET A 244 -1.30 4.93 -2.02
N PRO A 245 -1.14 3.96 -2.93
CA PRO A 245 -0.50 2.68 -2.63
C PRO A 245 1.02 2.69 -2.79
N VAL A 246 1.64 3.82 -3.16
CA VAL A 246 3.08 3.92 -3.45
C VAL A 246 3.66 5.16 -2.77
N LEU A 247 4.87 5.06 -2.22
CA LEU A 247 5.63 6.19 -1.66
C LEU A 247 6.03 7.17 -2.77
N ALA A 248 5.51 8.39 -2.71
CA ALA A 248 5.79 9.43 -3.71
C ALA A 248 7.12 10.12 -3.45
N ILE A 249 7.48 10.29 -2.18
CA ILE A 249 8.81 10.69 -1.71
C ILE A 249 9.38 9.47 -1.01
N ALA A 250 10.57 9.02 -1.39
CA ALA A 250 11.19 7.88 -0.72
C ALA A 250 12.71 7.89 -0.84
N PHE A 251 13.34 7.15 0.07
CA PHE A 251 14.75 6.81 0.02
C PHE A 251 14.98 5.39 0.55
N ASN A 252 16.16 4.88 0.29
CA ASN A 252 16.69 3.64 0.85
C ASN A 252 18.21 3.71 0.95
N ASP A 253 18.84 2.56 1.19
CA ASP A 253 20.30 2.46 1.36
C ASP A 253 21.10 2.85 0.11
N ASN A 254 20.46 2.97 -1.06
CA ASN A 254 21.13 3.19 -2.34
C ASN A 254 20.75 4.49 -3.05
N LEU A 255 19.49 4.94 -2.94
CA LEU A 255 19.01 6.13 -3.62
C LEU A 255 17.83 6.77 -2.89
N GLY A 256 17.49 7.99 -3.30
CA GLY A 256 16.26 8.65 -2.89
C GLY A 256 15.78 9.64 -3.92
N TRP A 257 14.50 9.98 -3.85
CA TRP A 257 13.86 10.96 -4.71
C TRP A 257 12.86 11.80 -3.92
N THR A 258 12.60 12.99 -4.44
CA THR A 258 11.59 13.90 -3.94
C THR A 258 10.91 14.60 -5.11
N LEU A 259 9.92 15.42 -4.81
CA LEU A 259 9.08 16.08 -5.80
C LEU A 259 8.83 17.53 -5.42
N THR A 260 8.74 18.36 -6.45
CA THR A 260 8.24 19.74 -6.38
C THR A 260 7.22 19.94 -7.48
N LEU A 261 6.22 20.79 -7.23
CA LEU A 261 5.34 21.24 -8.30
C LEU A 261 6.15 22.06 -9.30
N ASN A 262 6.06 21.71 -10.58
CA ASN A 262 6.61 22.50 -11.68
C ASN A 262 5.45 23.23 -12.41
N PRO A 263 5.72 24.32 -13.15
CA PRO A 263 4.71 25.02 -13.93
C PRO A 263 4.40 24.28 -15.24
N LEU A 264 4.11 22.98 -15.16
CA LEU A 264 3.75 22.17 -16.33
C LEU A 264 2.39 22.63 -16.87
N ASP A 265 2.36 23.00 -18.14
CA ASP A 265 1.12 23.19 -18.88
C ASP A 265 0.61 21.82 -19.38
N GLY A 266 -0.41 21.30 -18.69
CA GLY A 266 -0.95 19.96 -18.92
C GLY A 266 -2.38 19.91 -19.44
N ALA A 267 -3.00 21.07 -19.73
CA ALA A 267 -4.36 21.14 -20.25
C ALA A 267 -4.65 22.48 -20.93
N ASP A 268 -5.37 22.41 -22.04
CA ASP A 268 -5.86 23.59 -22.77
C ASP A 268 -7.34 23.85 -22.48
N ILE A 269 -7.73 25.13 -22.52
CA ILE A 269 -9.13 25.55 -22.50
C ILE A 269 -9.51 26.07 -23.89
N TYR A 270 -10.48 25.43 -24.54
CA TYR A 270 -10.96 25.81 -25.86
C TYR A 270 -12.30 26.56 -25.78
N GLN A 271 -12.37 27.74 -26.37
CA GLN A 271 -13.63 28.46 -26.54
C GLN A 271 -14.42 27.86 -27.71
N LEU A 272 -15.60 27.33 -27.42
CA LEU A 272 -16.50 26.77 -28.44
C LEU A 272 -17.49 27.83 -28.94
N LYS A 273 -17.82 27.78 -30.23
CA LYS A 273 -18.96 28.52 -30.81
C LYS A 273 -20.15 27.57 -30.82
N LEU A 274 -21.16 27.88 -30.01
CA LEU A 274 -22.41 27.13 -30.00
C LEU A 274 -23.17 27.41 -31.30
N GLN A 275 -23.77 26.37 -31.86
CA GLN A 275 -24.64 26.44 -33.03
C GLN A 275 -26.10 26.59 -32.61
#